data_AF-A0A1B1I0R9-F1
#
_entry.id   AF-A0A1B1I0R9-F1
#
_cell.length_a   1.000
_cell.length_b   1.000
_cell.length_c   1.000
_cell.angle_alpha   90.00
_cell.angle_beta   90.00
_cell.angle_gamma   90.00
#
_symmetry.space_group_name_H-M   'P 1'
#
loop_
_entity.id
_entity.type
_entity.pdbx_description
1 polymer ?
#
loop_
_entity_poly.entity_id
_entity_poly.type
_entity_poly.pdbx_seq_one_letter_code
_entity_poly.pdbx_strand_id
1 'polypeptide(L)'
;MSDINVEELIRTMSAQRVEALRADLAADLQAAWEKGRAAGKAEGISEGEFRGRKQGVISVAVNLLRAGTDTATVAKAAELPEPLIRKIAQDNGITLA
;
A
#
# COMPACT_ATOMS: atom_id res chain seq x y z
N MET A 1 54.56 20.42 -29.99
CA MET A 1 54.30 19.53 -28.83
C MET A 1 53.30 20.13 -27.83
N SER A 2 52.56 21.20 -28.15
CA SER A 2 51.60 21.85 -27.25
C SER A 2 50.16 21.34 -27.39
N ASP A 3 49.71 21.05 -28.61
CA ASP A 3 48.28 20.88 -28.91
C ASP A 3 47.74 19.49 -28.52
N ILE A 4 48.60 18.48 -28.57
CA ILE A 4 48.29 17.09 -28.15
C ILE A 4 47.90 17.04 -26.66
N ASN A 5 48.50 17.89 -25.82
CA ASN A 5 48.23 17.94 -24.39
C ASN A 5 46.85 18.58 -24.07
N VAL A 6 46.43 19.58 -24.86
CA VAL A 6 45.13 20.24 -24.68
C VAL A 6 43.98 19.33 -25.11
N GLU A 7 44.13 18.61 -26.23
CA GLU A 7 43.11 17.65 -26.66
C GLU A 7 42.93 16.49 -25.68
N GLU A 8 44.04 15.97 -25.15
CA GLU A 8 44.02 14.89 -24.17
C GLU A 8 43.35 15.34 -22.86
N LEU A 9 43.67 16.55 -22.38
CA LEU A 9 43.02 17.16 -21.22
C LEU A 9 41.50 17.30 -21.42
N ILE A 10 41.05 17.78 -22.59
CA ILE A 10 39.62 17.92 -22.92
C ILE A 10 38.93 16.55 -22.94
N ARG A 11 39.58 15.52 -23.49
CA ARG A 11 39.05 14.15 -23.50
C ARG A 11 38.94 13.59 -22.08
N THR A 12 39.95 13.77 -21.24
CA THR A 12 39.91 13.29 -19.85
C THR A 12 38.83 14.01 -19.04
N MET A 13 38.74 15.34 -19.14
CA MET A 13 37.72 16.11 -18.42
C MET A 13 36.30 15.79 -18.88
N SER A 14 36.10 15.56 -20.19
CA SER A 14 34.78 15.16 -20.71
C SER A 14 34.40 13.75 -20.26
N ALA A 15 35.35 12.80 -20.25
CA ALA A 15 35.13 11.47 -19.70
C ALA A 15 34.78 11.52 -18.20
N GLN A 16 35.52 12.30 -17.40
CA GLN A 16 35.22 12.50 -15.98
C GLN A 16 33.83 13.09 -15.74
N ARG A 17 33.41 14.07 -16.55
CA ARG A 17 32.05 14.65 -16.45
C ARG A 17 30.97 13.64 -16.82
N VAL A 18 31.18 12.85 -17.87
CA VAL A 18 30.22 11.79 -18.25
C VAL A 18 30.10 10.77 -17.12
N GLU A 19 31.21 10.40 -16.48
CA GLU A 19 31.19 9.44 -15.39
C GLU A 19 30.52 10.00 -14.13
N ALA A 20 30.78 11.27 -13.81
CA ALA A 20 30.08 11.96 -12.71
C ALA A 20 28.57 12.02 -12.96
N LEU A 21 28.14 12.42 -14.17
CA LEU A 21 26.72 12.46 -14.53
C LEU A 21 26.06 11.08 -14.47
N ARG A 22 26.78 10.02 -14.85
CA ARG A 22 26.28 8.64 -14.73
C ARG A 22 26.11 8.23 -13.28
N ALA A 23 27.07 8.57 -12.43
CA ALA A 23 27.02 8.27 -11.00
C ALA A 23 25.84 8.99 -10.34
N ASP A 24 25.66 10.28 -10.64
CA ASP A 24 24.55 11.09 -10.12
C ASP A 24 23.20 10.52 -10.57
N LEU A 25 23.05 10.24 -11.88
CA LEU A 25 21.81 9.66 -12.41
C LEU A 25 21.52 8.29 -11.80
N ALA A 26 22.54 7.44 -11.62
CA ALA A 26 22.37 6.14 -10.99
C ALA A 26 21.92 6.28 -9.53
N ALA A 27 22.48 7.24 -8.79
CA ALA A 27 22.08 7.52 -7.41
C ALA A 27 20.63 8.03 -7.34
N ASP A 28 20.24 8.94 -8.24
CA ASP A 28 18.87 9.46 -8.30
C ASP A 28 17.85 8.36 -8.62
N LEU A 29 18.16 7.48 -9.58
CA LEU A 29 17.30 6.35 -9.92
C LEU A 29 17.17 5.35 -8.78
N GLN A 30 18.27 5.07 -8.09
CA GLN A 30 18.28 4.20 -6.90
C GLN A 30 17.39 4.80 -5.79
N ALA A 31 17.56 6.08 -5.49
CA ALA A 31 16.76 6.78 -4.48
C ALA A 31 15.27 6.82 -4.85
N ALA A 32 14.95 7.10 -6.12
CA ALA A 32 13.58 7.08 -6.62
C ALA A 32 12.94 5.70 -6.48
N TRP A 33 13.69 4.64 -6.80
CA TRP A 33 13.21 3.26 -6.66
C TRP A 33 12.95 2.88 -5.20
N GLU A 34 13.89 3.19 -4.30
CA GLU A 34 13.74 2.89 -2.87
C GLU A 34 12.54 3.63 -2.27
N LYS A 35 12.37 4.91 -2.62
CA LYS A 35 11.23 5.71 -2.20
C LYS A 35 9.91 5.15 -2.74
N GLY A 36 9.86 4.79 -4.02
CA GLY A 36 8.67 4.18 -4.63
C GLY A 36 8.30 2.85 -3.98
N ARG A 37 9.30 1.99 -3.70
CA ARG A 37 9.09 0.72 -3.01
C ARG A 37 8.58 0.91 -1.59
N ALA A 38 9.13 1.86 -0.85
CA ALA A 38 8.69 2.17 0.51
C ALA A 38 7.26 2.69 0.54
N ALA A 39 6.92 3.63 -0.35
CA ALA A 39 5.57 4.17 -0.48
C ALA A 39 4.55 3.07 -0.84
N GLY A 40 4.84 2.27 -1.88
CA GLY A 40 3.94 1.19 -2.30
C GLY A 40 3.73 0.12 -1.22
N LYS A 41 4.78 -0.19 -0.43
CA LYS A 41 4.63 -1.09 0.73
C LYS A 41 3.73 -0.49 1.81
N ALA A 42 3.90 0.79 2.14
CA ALA A 42 3.10 1.46 3.16
C ALA A 42 1.62 1.53 2.75
N GLU A 43 1.35 1.91 1.50
CA GLU A 43 -0.01 1.94 0.93
C GLU A 43 -0.65 0.56 0.94
N GLY A 44 0.07 -0.47 0.48
CA GLY A 44 -0.43 -1.85 0.44
C GLY A 44 -0.75 -2.40 1.82
N ILE A 45 0.09 -2.12 2.84
CA ILE A 45 -0.19 -2.52 4.22
C ILE A 45 -1.44 -1.80 4.74
N SER A 46 -1.52 -0.47 4.56
CA SER A 46 -2.65 0.32 5.04
C SER A 46 -3.97 -0.14 4.42
N GLU A 47 -4.00 -0.35 3.09
CA GLU A 47 -5.20 -0.84 2.41
C GLU A 47 -5.55 -2.27 2.82
N GLY A 48 -4.54 -3.15 2.94
CA GLY A 48 -4.71 -4.52 3.40
C GLY A 48 -5.30 -4.60 4.81
N GLU A 49 -4.76 -3.83 5.75
CA GLU A 49 -5.28 -3.74 7.11
C GLU A 49 -6.71 -3.19 7.17
N PHE A 50 -7.03 -2.19 6.34
CA PHE A 50 -8.38 -1.63 6.30
C PHE A 50 -9.39 -2.65 5.75
N ARG A 51 -9.07 -3.31 4.63
CA ARG A 51 -9.91 -4.36 4.03
C ARG A 51 -10.06 -5.54 4.99
N GLY A 52 -8.96 -5.98 5.60
CA GLY A 52 -8.94 -7.08 6.57
C GLY A 52 -9.77 -6.77 7.82
N ARG A 53 -9.65 -5.56 8.38
CA ARG A 53 -10.50 -5.11 9.50
C ARG A 53 -11.98 -5.14 9.14
N LYS A 54 -12.37 -4.60 7.99
CA LYS A 54 -13.76 -4.64 7.52
C LYS A 54 -14.29 -6.06 7.37
N GLN A 55 -13.50 -6.94 6.75
CA GLN A 55 -13.87 -8.36 6.61
C GLN A 55 -13.98 -9.06 7.97
N GLY A 56 -13.07 -8.75 8.90
CA GLY A 56 -13.11 -9.27 10.27
C GLY A 56 -14.38 -8.87 11.01
N VAL A 57 -14.77 -7.58 10.95
CA VAL A 57 -16.02 -7.08 11.55
C VAL A 57 -17.23 -7.81 10.98
N ILE A 58 -17.31 -7.98 9.66
CA ILE A 58 -18.41 -8.72 9.01
C ILE A 58 -18.41 -10.19 9.46
N SER A 59 -17.25 -10.84 9.51
CA SER A 59 -17.13 -12.23 9.94
C SER A 59 -17.61 -12.42 11.39
N VAL A 60 -17.21 -11.52 12.29
CA VAL A 60 -17.68 -11.54 13.68
C VAL A 60 -19.19 -11.31 13.76
N ALA A 61 -19.74 -10.33 13.03
CA ALA A 61 -21.17 -10.07 12.99
C ALA A 61 -21.98 -11.30 12.53
N VAL A 62 -21.53 -11.96 11.45
CA VAL A 62 -22.12 -13.21 10.94
C VAL A 62 -22.09 -14.31 11.99
N ASN A 63 -20.98 -14.47 12.71
CA ASN A 63 -20.85 -15.49 13.75
C ASN A 63 -21.79 -15.23 14.94
N LEU A 64 -21.92 -13.97 15.37
CA LEU A 64 -22.83 -13.61 16.45
C LEU A 64 -24.30 -13.86 16.07
N LEU A 65 -24.69 -13.50 14.84
CA LEU A 65 -26.03 -13.78 14.33
C LEU A 65 -26.31 -15.29 14.27
N ARG A 66 -25.34 -16.10 13.81
CA ARG A 66 -25.45 -17.58 13.81
C ARG A 66 -25.55 -18.16 15.21
N ALA A 67 -24.94 -17.51 16.20
CA ALA A 67 -25.06 -17.86 17.61
C ALA A 67 -26.41 -17.44 18.23
N GLY A 68 -27.31 -16.81 17.46
CA GLY A 68 -28.62 -16.36 17.93
C GLY A 68 -28.59 -15.02 18.67
N THR A 69 -27.50 -14.25 18.54
CA THR A 69 -27.43 -12.89 19.10
C THR A 69 -28.38 -11.98 18.36
N ASP A 70 -29.13 -11.13 19.07
CA ASP A 70 -30.09 -10.22 18.46
C ASP A 70 -29.42 -9.17 17.56
N THR A 71 -30.17 -8.70 16.56
CA THR A 71 -29.63 -7.81 15.52
C THR A 71 -29.13 -6.47 16.09
N ALA A 72 -29.77 -5.95 17.15
CA ALA A 72 -29.40 -4.67 17.74
C ALA A 72 -28.08 -4.78 18.52
N THR A 73 -27.88 -5.87 19.27
CA THR A 73 -26.61 -6.16 19.95
C THR A 73 -25.48 -6.37 18.95
N VAL A 74 -25.73 -7.09 17.85
CA VAL A 74 -24.72 -7.26 16.77
C VAL A 74 -24.39 -5.92 16.10
N ALA A 75 -25.38 -5.09 15.81
CA ALA A 75 -25.17 -3.74 15.25
C ALA A 75 -24.29 -2.88 16.17
N LYS A 76 -24.58 -2.90 17.47
CA LYS A 76 -23.79 -2.20 18.48
C LYS A 76 -22.36 -2.73 18.56
N ALA A 77 -22.18 -4.05 18.59
CA ALA A 77 -20.87 -4.68 18.70
C ALA A 77 -19.99 -4.48 17.44
N ALA A 78 -20.61 -4.48 16.26
CA ALA A 78 -19.94 -4.23 14.99
C ALA A 78 -19.74 -2.74 14.69
N GLU A 79 -20.33 -1.84 15.50
CA GLU A 79 -20.41 -0.39 15.24
C GLU A 79 -20.99 -0.07 13.85
N LEU A 80 -21.98 -0.87 13.42
CA LEU A 80 -22.66 -0.73 12.13
C LEU A 80 -24.16 -0.47 12.34
N PRO A 81 -24.82 0.26 11.43
CA PRO A 81 -26.27 0.42 11.47
C PRO A 81 -27.01 -0.92 11.32
N GLU A 82 -28.09 -1.11 12.07
CA GLU A 82 -28.95 -2.31 11.98
C GLU A 82 -29.37 -2.69 10.55
N PRO A 83 -29.75 -1.75 9.65
CA PRO A 83 -30.09 -2.11 8.27
C PRO A 83 -28.94 -2.82 7.53
N LEU A 84 -27.69 -2.47 7.85
CA LEU A 84 -26.53 -3.12 7.25
C LEU A 84 -26.32 -4.53 7.83
N ILE A 85 -26.54 -4.72 9.13
CA ILE A 85 -26.51 -6.06 9.75
C ILE A 85 -27.59 -6.97 9.16
N ARG A 86 -28.80 -6.44 8.93
CA ARG A 86 -29.88 -7.19 8.27
C ARG A 86 -29.50 -7.61 6.85
N LYS A 87 -28.86 -6.72 6.10
CA LYS A 87 -28.32 -7.04 4.78
C LYS A 87 -27.23 -8.12 4.86
N ILE A 88 -26.29 -8.01 5.79
CA ILE A 88 -25.25 -9.03 6.01
C ILE A 88 -25.89 -10.39 6.33
N ALA A 89 -26.91 -10.44 7.18
CA ALA A 89 -27.64 -11.66 7.49
C ALA A 89 -28.28 -12.27 6.24
N GLN A 90 -28.96 -11.45 5.44
CA GLN A 90 -29.59 -11.85 4.18
C GLN A 90 -28.57 -12.39 3.18
N ASP A 91 -27.48 -11.67 2.95
CA ASP A 91 -26.40 -12.06 2.03
C ASP A 91 -25.72 -13.37 2.45
N ASN A 92 -25.82 -13.74 3.74
CA ASN A 92 -25.23 -14.96 4.31
C ASN A 92 -26.28 -16.04 4.64
N GLY A 93 -27.54 -15.88 4.20
CA GLY A 93 -28.60 -16.87 4.38
C GLY A 93 -28.99 -17.13 5.85
N ILE A 94 -28.82 -16.14 6.72
CA ILE A 94 -29.16 -16.23 8.14
C ILE A 94 -30.58 -15.73 8.36
N THR A 95 -31.44 -16.58 8.89
CA THR A 95 -32.78 -16.20 9.35
C THR A 95 -32.64 -15.43 10.66
N LEU A 96 -33.07 -14.16 10.66
CA LEU A 96 -33.10 -13.35 11.87
C LEU A 96 -34.29 -13.78 12.73
N ALA A 97 -34.05 -13.93 14.03
CA ALA A 97 -35.09 -14.19 15.03
C ALA A 97 -35.90 -12.92 15.33
#